data_AF-A0A3D4YNC0-F1
#
_entry.id   AF-A0A3D4YNC0-F1
#
_cell.length_a   1.000
_cell.length_b   1.000
_cell.length_c   1.000
_cell.angle_alpha   90.00
_cell.angle_beta   90.00
_cell.angle_gamma   90.00
#
_symmetry.space_group_name_H-M   'P 1'
#
loop_
_entity.id
_entity.type
_entity.pdbx_description
1 polymer ?
#
loop_
_entity_poly.entity_id
_entity_poly.type
_entity_poly.pdbx_seq_one_letter_code
_entity_poly.pdbx_strand_id
1 'polypeptide(L)' 'MSTLPRSGPRVVQKYSDEFKLTAVRLSQRPGLQVKSVAAALTIHPFMLSKWRRMRGTAD' A
#
# COMPACT_ATOMS: atom_id res chain seq x y z
N MET A 1 32.76 -25.65 -6.01
CA MET A 1 31.32 -25.82 -6.32
C MET A 1 30.58 -24.63 -5.75
N SER A 2 29.59 -24.14 -6.49
CA SER A 2 29.10 -22.76 -6.49
C SER A 2 28.24 -22.35 -5.29
N THR A 3 28.51 -21.12 -4.81
CA THR A 3 27.64 -20.03 -4.34
C THR A 3 26.18 -20.33 -3.96
N LEU A 4 25.80 -19.96 -2.74
CA LEU A 4 24.43 -19.59 -2.37
C LEU A 4 24.43 -18.31 -1.52
N PRO A 5 23.95 -17.16 -2.01
CA PRO A 5 23.38 -16.16 -1.12
C PRO A 5 21.94 -16.58 -0.87
N ARG A 6 21.67 -17.23 0.28
CA ARG A 6 20.30 -17.23 0.79
C ARG A 6 19.98 -15.79 1.15
N SER A 7 19.24 -15.11 0.27
CA SER A 7 18.62 -13.82 0.59
C SER A 7 17.89 -14.00 1.91
N GLY A 8 18.47 -13.46 2.99
CA GLY A 8 17.86 -13.45 4.31
C GLY A 8 16.48 -12.78 4.25
N PRO A 9 15.62 -12.97 5.27
CA PRO A 9 14.28 -12.41 5.25
C PRO A 9 14.35 -10.90 4.97
N ARG A 10 13.88 -10.51 3.78
CA ARG A 10 13.83 -9.11 3.38
C ARG A 10 12.78 -8.46 4.25
N VAL A 11 13.20 -7.69 5.24
CA VAL A 11 12.29 -6.93 6.09
C VAL A 11 11.58 -5.91 5.21
N VAL A 12 10.39 -6.26 4.75
CA VAL A 12 9.50 -5.32 4.10
C VAL A 12 8.96 -4.44 5.22
N GLN A 13 9.35 -3.17 5.23
CA GLN A 13 8.74 -2.18 6.11
C GLN A 13 7.23 -2.22 5.89
N LYS A 14 6.50 -2.68 6.91
CA LYS A 14 5.04 -2.79 6.84
C LYS A 14 4.46 -1.41 7.12
N TYR A 15 3.53 -0.97 6.28
CA TYR A 15 2.70 0.20 6.58
C TYR A 15 1.79 -0.12 7.77
N SER A 16 1.69 0.82 8.72
CA SER A 16 0.74 0.73 9.82
C SER A 16 -0.69 0.74 9.29
N ASP A 17 -1.62 0.15 10.05
CA ASP A 17 -3.02 0.12 9.64
C ASP A 17 -3.62 1.53 9.60
N GLU A 18 -3.27 2.40 10.55
CA GLU A 18 -3.65 3.82 10.55
C GLU A 18 -3.24 4.55 9.27
N PHE A 19 -2.03 4.27 8.77
CA PHE A 19 -1.55 4.83 7.51
C PHE A 19 -2.38 4.34 6.33
N LYS A 20 -2.66 3.03 6.24
CA LYS A 20 -3.52 2.46 5.19
C LYS A 20 -4.93 3.05 5.24
N LEU A 21 -5.50 3.19 6.44
CA LEU A 21 -6.84 3.76 6.64
C LEU A 21 -6.91 5.21 6.16
N THR A 22 -5.91 6.02 6.52
CA THR A 22 -5.79 7.43 6.10
C THR A 22 -5.63 7.54 4.59
N ALA A 23 -4.74 6.73 3.99
CA ALA A 23 -4.53 6.69 2.56
C ALA A 23 -5.82 6.34 1.81
N VAL A 24 -6.56 5.32 2.27
CA VAL A 24 -7.84 4.93 1.68
C VAL A 24 -8.87 6.06 1.81
N ARG A 25 -9.02 6.68 2.98
CA ARG A 25 -9.96 7.80 3.22
C ARG A 25 -9.67 9.00 2.32
N LEU A 26 -8.41 9.41 2.20
CA LEU A 26 -8.00 10.50 1.30
C LEU A 26 -8.38 10.20 -0.15
N SER A 27 -8.19 8.95 -0.53
CA SER A 27 -8.42 8.51 -1.90
C SER A 27 -9.91 8.40 -2.26
N GLN A 28 -10.81 8.22 -1.28
CA GLN A 28 -12.26 8.16 -1.52
C GLN A 28 -12.90 9.55 -1.73
N ARG A 29 -12.14 10.64 -1.60
CA ARG A 29 -12.64 12.00 -1.82
C ARG A 29 -13.06 12.20 -3.29
N PRO A 30 -14.21 12.84 -3.55
CA PRO A 30 -14.67 13.08 -4.91
C PRO A 30 -13.67 13.94 -5.68
N GLY A 31 -13.42 13.59 -6.95
CA GLY A 31 -12.46 14.28 -7.82
C GLY A 31 -10.98 13.93 -7.58
N LEU A 32 -10.65 13.14 -6.55
CA LEU A 32 -9.27 12.72 -6.29
C LEU A 32 -8.94 11.40 -6.99
N GLN A 33 -7.86 11.39 -7.77
CA GLN A 33 -7.34 10.17 -8.39
C GLN A 33 -6.45 9.37 -7.42
N VAL A 34 -6.54 8.05 -7.49
CA VAL A 34 -5.65 7.12 -6.76
C VAL A 34 -4.18 7.46 -7.00
N LYS A 35 -3.83 7.77 -8.27
CA LYS A 35 -2.46 8.09 -8.68
C LYS A 35 -1.91 9.31 -7.94
N SER A 36 -2.71 10.37 -7.82
CA SER A 36 -2.32 11.61 -7.12
C SER A 36 -2.10 11.39 -5.64
N VAL A 37 -2.99 10.64 -4.98
CA VAL A 37 -2.85 10.31 -3.54
C VAL A 37 -1.65 9.40 -3.30
N ALA A 38 -1.42 8.43 -4.18
CA ALA A 38 -0.28 7.53 -4.09
C ALA A 38 1.06 8.28 -4.26
N ALA A 39 1.12 9.23 -5.20
CA ALA A 39 2.29 10.09 -5.38
C ALA A 39 2.59 10.95 -4.14
N ALA A 40 1.55 11.57 -3.56
CA ALA A 40 1.68 12.39 -2.35
C ALA A 40 2.15 11.58 -1.12
N LEU A 41 1.76 10.31 -1.03
CA LEU A 41 2.15 9.41 0.05
C LEU A 41 3.43 8.60 -0.26
N THR A 42 4.04 8.84 -1.43
CA THR A 42 5.23 8.10 -1.92
C THR A 42 5.03 6.58 -1.87
N ILE A 43 3.82 6.12 -2.19
CA ILE A 43 3.47 4.70 -2.29
C ILE A 43 3.12 4.33 -3.72
N HIS A 44 3.26 3.05 -4.06
CA HIS A 44 2.81 2.55 -5.36
C HIS A 44 1.26 2.57 -5.43
N PRO A 45 0.64 3.10 -6.50
CA PRO A 45 -0.82 3.22 -6.62
C PRO A 45 -1.55 1.87 -6.55
N PHE A 46 -0.89 0.78 -6.94
CA PHE A 46 -1.41 -0.59 -6.78
C PHE A 46 -1.71 -0.95 -5.32
N MET A 47 -0.85 -0.54 -4.37
CA MET A 47 -1.06 -0.81 -2.94
C MET A 47 -2.33 -0.13 -2.44
N LEU A 48 -2.53 1.12 -2.83
CA LEU A 48 -3.72 1.89 -2.45
C LEU A 48 -5.01 1.30 -3.03
N SER A 49 -5.00 0.87 -4.29
CA SER A 49 -6.12 0.14 -4.91
C SER A 49 -6.42 -1.17 -4.18
N LYS A 50 -5.40 -1.91 -3.74
CA LYS A 50 -5.57 -3.15 -2.97
C LYS A 50 -6.22 -2.87 -1.61
N TRP A 51 -5.78 -1.83 -0.89
CA TRP A 51 -6.33 -1.48 0.42
C TRP A 51 -7.79 -1.03 0.36
N ARG A 52 -8.20 -0.33 -0.71
CA ARG A 52 -9.61 0.02 -0.94
C ARG A 52 -10.51 -1.21 -1.01
N ARG A 53 -10.08 -2.27 -1.71
CA ARG A 53 -10.85 -3.51 -1.86
C ARG A 53 -10.92 -4.30 -0.55
N MET A 54 -9.81 -4.35 0.19
CA MET A 54 -9.73 -5.08 1.46
C MET A 54 -10.65 -4.51 2.55
N ARG A 55 -10.98 -3.22 2.50
CA ARG A 55 -11.98 -2.64 3.42
C ARG A 55 -13.43 -3.00 3.09
N GLY A 56 -13.72 -3.46 1.88
CA GLY A 56 -15.07 -3.83 1.45
C GLY A 56 -15.46 -5.28 1.74
N THR A 57 -14.57 -6.06 2.35
CA THR A 57 -14.81 -7.48 2.70
C THR A 57 -14.93 -7.69 4.21
N ALA A 58 -15.38 -6.68 4.94
CA ALA A 58 -15.58 -6.72 6.40
C ALA A 58 -17.02 -6.37 6.81
N ASP A 59 -17.94 -6.45 5.85
CA ASP A 59 -19.40 -6.48 6.09
C ASP A 59 -19.92 -7.83 5.60
#